data_AF-S4RNT1-F1
#
_entry.id   AF-S4RNT1-F1
#
_cell.length_a   1.000
_cell.length_b   1.000
_cell.length_c   1.000
_cell.angle_alpha   90.00
_cell.angle_beta   90.00
_cell.angle_gamma   90.00
#
_symmetry.space_group_name_H-M   'P 1'
#
loop_
_entity.id
_entity.type
_entity.pdbx_description
1 polymer ?
#
loop_
_entity_poly.entity_id
_entity_poly.type
_entity_poly.pdbx_seq_one_letter_code
_entity_poly.pdbx_strand_id
1 'polypeptide(L)'
;QADPNQPRPEGAMTSVVRGEPLGAGVTAWPPALEAALHRWGTTSGRMPCLTALDTAGKPTVTLTYGKLWSRSVKLAYTLLHKLGGKQEALLKPGDKVALVYPNNDPVAFLVAFYGCLLAELVPVPIEVPLTRKDAGSQQIGFLLGSCCVTVAMTSDACYKGLPKTPTGDISQFKG
;
A
#
# COMPACT_ATOMS: atom_id res chain seq x y z
N GLN A 1 -51.45 14.41 16.69
CA GLN A 1 -51.44 15.65 15.88
C GLN A 1 -49.99 16.09 15.79
N ALA A 2 -49.42 16.25 14.60
CA ALA A 2 -48.02 16.66 14.45
C ALA A 2 -47.84 18.09 14.99
N ASP A 3 -46.68 18.38 15.59
CA ASP A 3 -46.37 19.69 16.20
C ASP A 3 -46.45 20.80 15.13
N PRO A 4 -47.35 21.79 15.29
CA PRO A 4 -47.48 22.89 14.33
C PRO A 4 -46.22 23.76 14.19
N ASN A 5 -45.29 23.70 15.15
CA ASN A 5 -44.02 24.42 15.09
C ASN A 5 -42.87 23.60 14.48
N GLN A 6 -43.13 22.40 13.96
CA GLN A 6 -42.09 21.58 13.34
C GLN A 6 -41.52 22.31 12.11
N PRO A 7 -40.19 22.61 12.08
CA PRO A 7 -39.58 23.26 10.94
C PRO A 7 -39.70 22.37 9.70
N ARG A 8 -40.14 22.96 8.60
CA ARG A 8 -40.24 22.27 7.31
C ARG A 8 -38.88 22.27 6.64
N PRO A 9 -38.49 21.20 5.93
CA PRO A 9 -37.29 21.22 5.12
C PRO A 9 -37.40 22.36 4.08
N GLU A 10 -36.46 23.30 4.13
CA GLU A 10 -36.34 24.41 3.20
C GLU A 10 -35.34 24.04 2.09
N GLY A 11 -35.63 24.46 0.86
CA GLY A 11 -34.77 24.21 -0.32
C GLY A 11 -35.34 23.20 -1.31
N ALA A 12 -34.71 23.12 -2.49
CA ALA A 12 -35.11 22.19 -3.53
C ALA A 12 -34.85 20.74 -3.08
N MET A 13 -35.82 19.86 -3.32
CA MET A 13 -35.69 18.44 -3.03
C MET A 13 -34.56 17.86 -3.88
N THR A 14 -33.51 17.33 -3.24
CA THR A 14 -32.44 16.63 -3.95
C THR A 14 -32.91 15.22 -4.29
N SER A 15 -32.63 14.78 -5.51
CA SER A 15 -32.88 13.40 -5.95
C SER A 15 -31.55 12.69 -6.15
N VAL A 16 -31.50 11.40 -5.80
CA VAL A 16 -30.35 10.55 -6.15
C VAL A 16 -30.22 10.50 -7.66
N VAL A 17 -29.06 10.90 -8.18
CA VAL A 17 -28.74 10.77 -9.61
C VAL A 17 -28.10 9.42 -9.83
N ARG A 18 -28.74 8.56 -10.62
CA ARG A 18 -28.15 7.29 -11.04
C ARG A 18 -27.12 7.56 -12.13
N GLY A 19 -25.86 7.20 -11.87
CA GLY A 19 -24.80 7.24 -12.88
C GLY A 19 -25.02 6.24 -14.01
N GLU A 20 -24.22 6.36 -15.07
CA GLU A 20 -24.25 5.39 -16.17
C GLU A 20 -23.93 3.98 -15.65
N PRO A 21 -24.61 2.94 -16.16
CA PRO A 21 -24.24 1.57 -15.84
C PRO A 21 -22.77 1.33 -16.22
N LEU A 22 -22.03 0.66 -15.33
CA LEU A 22 -20.71 0.15 -15.68
C LEU A 22 -20.84 -0.73 -16.92
N GLY A 23 -20.14 -0.38 -18.01
CA GLY A 23 -20.34 -1.01 -19.31
C GLY A 23 -20.10 -2.52 -19.31
N ALA A 24 -20.61 -3.21 -20.34
CA ALA A 24 -20.49 -4.67 -20.50
C ALA A 24 -19.04 -5.21 -20.47
N GLY A 25 -18.04 -4.35 -20.64
CA GLY A 25 -16.61 -4.69 -20.53
C GLY A 25 -16.11 -4.93 -19.10
N VAL A 26 -16.88 -4.58 -18.06
CA VAL A 26 -16.48 -4.82 -16.66
C VAL A 26 -16.41 -6.32 -16.33
N THR A 27 -17.15 -7.18 -17.03
CA THR A 27 -17.03 -8.65 -16.89
C THR A 27 -15.72 -9.19 -17.47
N ALA A 28 -15.07 -8.46 -18.37
CA ALA A 28 -13.77 -8.82 -18.95
C ALA A 28 -12.58 -8.30 -18.14
N TRP A 29 -12.84 -7.58 -17.04
CA TRP A 29 -11.80 -7.08 -16.16
C TRP A 29 -11.35 -8.16 -15.19
N PRO A 30 -10.05 -8.20 -14.86
CA PRO A 30 -9.55 -9.08 -13.81
C PRO A 30 -10.31 -8.83 -12.49
N PRO A 31 -10.70 -9.88 -11.76
CA PRO A 31 -11.54 -9.74 -10.57
C PRO A 31 -10.80 -9.15 -9.36
N ALA A 32 -9.47 -9.04 -9.43
CA ALA A 32 -8.61 -8.51 -8.38
C ALA A 32 -7.36 -7.83 -8.96
N LEU A 33 -6.69 -7.00 -8.16
CA LEU A 33 -5.54 -6.22 -8.60
C LEU A 33 -4.35 -7.11 -8.99
N GLU A 34 -4.10 -8.16 -8.21
CA GLU A 34 -3.06 -9.15 -8.46
C GLU A 34 -3.35 -9.98 -9.72
N ALA A 35 -4.62 -10.30 -9.99
CA ALA A 35 -5.03 -10.94 -11.24
C ALA A 35 -4.79 -10.02 -12.44
N ALA A 36 -4.99 -8.71 -12.25
CA ALA A 36 -4.72 -7.71 -13.25
C ALA A 36 -3.22 -7.59 -13.55
N LEU A 37 -2.40 -7.52 -12.50
CA LEU A 37 -0.94 -7.52 -12.65
C LEU A 37 -0.43 -8.80 -13.33
N HIS A 38 -0.95 -9.97 -12.96
CA HIS A 38 -0.59 -11.24 -13.61
C HIS A 38 -0.90 -11.20 -15.11
N ARG A 39 -2.12 -10.77 -15.48
CA ARG A 39 -2.53 -10.66 -16.88
C ARG A 39 -1.59 -9.75 -17.67
N TRP A 40 -1.42 -8.49 -17.27
CA TRP A 40 -0.57 -7.57 -18.03
C TRP A 40 0.92 -7.89 -17.94
N GLY A 41 1.36 -8.45 -16.82
CA GLY A 41 2.74 -8.93 -16.64
C GLY A 41 3.12 -10.02 -17.63
N THR A 42 2.17 -10.89 -17.99
CA THR A 42 2.38 -12.03 -18.90
C THR A 42 2.01 -11.73 -20.36
N THR A 43 0.94 -10.98 -20.61
CA THR A 43 0.49 -10.68 -21.98
C THR A 43 1.13 -9.43 -22.58
N SER A 44 1.56 -8.49 -21.73
CA SER A 44 1.99 -7.15 -22.14
C SER A 44 3.24 -6.70 -21.38
N GLY A 45 4.10 -7.64 -21.00
CA GLY A 45 5.19 -7.40 -20.04
C GLY A 45 6.25 -6.36 -20.44
N ARG A 46 6.34 -6.01 -21.73
CA ARG A 46 7.23 -4.94 -22.23
C ARG A 46 6.63 -3.54 -22.10
N MET A 47 5.33 -3.42 -21.89
CA MET A 47 4.65 -2.13 -21.80
C MET A 47 5.03 -1.41 -20.50
N PRO A 48 5.23 -0.08 -20.52
CA PRO A 48 5.47 0.69 -19.32
C PRO A 48 4.22 0.69 -18.42
N CYS A 49 4.42 0.59 -17.11
CA CYS A 49 3.35 0.66 -16.11
C CYS A 49 3.57 1.77 -15.08
N LEU A 50 4.81 2.23 -14.91
CA LEU A 50 5.17 3.30 -13.98
C LEU A 50 6.38 4.05 -14.53
N THR A 51 6.34 5.38 -14.46
CA THR A 51 7.50 6.25 -14.66
C THR A 51 7.67 7.11 -13.41
N ALA A 52 8.76 6.91 -12.67
CA ALA A 52 9.10 7.79 -11.56
C ALA A 52 9.79 9.04 -12.08
N LEU A 53 9.57 10.16 -11.40
CA LEU A 53 10.13 11.46 -11.73
C LEU A 53 11.01 11.95 -10.58
N ASP A 54 12.02 12.76 -10.89
CA ASP A 54 12.75 13.53 -9.88
C ASP A 54 11.96 14.77 -9.42
N THR A 55 12.52 15.54 -8.49
CA THR A 55 11.91 16.78 -7.99
C THR A 55 11.80 17.88 -9.03
N ALA A 56 12.52 17.77 -10.16
CA ALA A 56 12.42 18.67 -11.30
C ALA A 56 11.42 18.16 -12.36
N GLY A 57 10.70 17.06 -12.08
CA GLY A 57 9.72 16.45 -12.98
C GLY A 57 10.35 15.64 -14.12
N LYS A 58 11.65 15.33 -14.08
CA LYS A 58 12.32 14.56 -15.12
C LYS A 58 12.21 13.06 -14.85
N PRO A 59 11.98 12.22 -15.88
CA PRO A 59 11.95 10.77 -15.72
C PRO A 59 13.26 10.21 -15.17
N THR A 60 13.18 9.44 -14.08
CA THR A 60 14.33 8.75 -13.46
C THR A 60 14.32 7.26 -13.74
N VAL A 61 13.15 6.61 -13.64
CA VAL A 61 13.01 5.17 -13.91
C VAL A 61 11.65 4.86 -14.54
N THR A 62 11.67 4.04 -15.59
CA THR A 62 10.46 3.45 -16.18
C THR A 62 10.42 1.95 -15.88
N LEU A 63 9.39 1.52 -15.17
CA LEU A 63 9.10 0.12 -14.87
C LEU A 63 8.10 -0.43 -15.89
N THR A 64 8.31 -1.66 -16.33
CA THR A 64 7.38 -2.37 -17.21
C THR A 64 6.52 -3.35 -16.41
N TYR A 65 5.35 -3.73 -16.94
CA TYR A 65 4.48 -4.72 -16.30
C TYR A 65 5.20 -6.03 -15.98
N GLY A 66 6.04 -6.53 -16.89
CA GLY A 66 6.79 -7.77 -16.70
C GLY A 66 7.83 -7.65 -15.58
N LYS A 67 8.49 -6.49 -15.44
CA LYS A 67 9.42 -6.25 -14.33
C LYS A 67 8.69 -6.14 -13.00
N LEU A 68 7.54 -5.46 -12.96
CA LEU A 68 6.72 -5.35 -11.76
C LEU A 68 6.22 -6.73 -11.31
N TRP A 69 5.66 -7.51 -12.23
CA TRP A 69 5.20 -8.88 -11.99
C TRP A 69 6.31 -9.76 -11.41
N SER A 70 7.43 -9.91 -12.11
CA SER A 70 8.52 -10.79 -11.68
C SER A 70 9.12 -10.41 -10.33
N ARG A 71 9.24 -9.09 -10.05
CA ARG A 71 9.74 -8.61 -8.75
C ARG A 71 8.73 -8.89 -7.63
N SER A 72 7.44 -8.69 -7.89
CA SER A 72 6.36 -8.91 -6.90
C SER A 72 6.22 -10.39 -6.56
N VAL A 73 6.26 -11.29 -7.55
CA VAL A 73 6.25 -12.75 -7.31
C VAL A 73 7.47 -13.20 -6.49
N LYS A 74 8.66 -12.70 -6.82
CA LYS A 74 9.88 -13.02 -6.07
C LYS A 74 9.78 -12.54 -4.62
N LEU A 75 9.20 -11.37 -4.40
CA LEU A 75 8.99 -10.84 -3.06
C LEU A 75 7.96 -11.67 -2.29
N ALA A 76 6.81 -11.99 -2.89
CA ALA A 76 5.78 -12.83 -2.27
C ALA A 76 6.36 -14.16 -1.78
N TYR A 77 7.15 -14.83 -2.62
CA TYR A 77 7.88 -16.05 -2.24
C TYR A 77 8.82 -15.83 -1.04
N THR A 78 9.52 -14.69 -1.02
CA THR A 78 10.44 -14.36 0.09
C THR A 78 9.66 -14.13 1.39
N LEU A 79 8.53 -13.44 1.35
CA LEU A 79 7.68 -13.18 2.51
C LEU A 79 7.13 -14.48 3.12
N LEU A 80 6.70 -15.42 2.27
CA LEU A 80 6.09 -16.67 2.72
C LEU A 80 7.09 -17.75 3.18
N HIS A 81 8.30 -17.76 2.61
CA HIS A 81 9.22 -18.90 2.79
C HIS A 81 10.58 -18.55 3.38
N LYS A 82 10.99 -17.29 3.34
CA LYS A 82 12.33 -16.86 3.77
C LYS A 82 12.30 -15.95 4.98
N LEU A 83 11.14 -15.41 5.33
CA LEU A 83 10.95 -14.55 6.48
C LEU A 83 10.51 -15.41 7.68
N GLY A 84 11.41 -15.62 8.64
CA GLY A 84 11.14 -16.45 9.83
C GLY A 84 12.30 -17.38 10.21
N GLY A 85 12.10 -18.15 11.28
CA GLY A 85 13.04 -19.21 11.68
C GLY A 85 12.88 -20.47 10.83
N LYS A 86 13.81 -21.42 10.95
CA LYS A 86 13.84 -22.66 10.14
C LYS A 86 12.58 -23.55 10.23
N GLN A 87 11.67 -23.32 11.17
CA GLN A 87 10.50 -24.17 11.42
C GLN A 87 9.15 -23.46 11.29
N GLU A 88 9.08 -22.12 11.27
CA GLU A 88 7.80 -21.41 11.21
C GLU A 88 7.91 -20.15 10.33
N ALA A 89 6.94 -19.99 9.43
CA ALA A 89 6.78 -18.78 8.63
C ALA A 89 6.36 -17.62 9.55
N LEU A 90 7.05 -16.48 9.44
CA LEU A 90 6.73 -15.30 10.25
C LEU A 90 5.37 -14.69 9.88
N LEU A 91 4.97 -14.83 8.62
CA LEU A 91 3.75 -14.25 8.06
C LEU A 91 2.81 -15.35 7.58
N LYS A 92 1.53 -15.17 7.85
CA LYS A 92 0.43 -16.01 7.34
C LYS A 92 -0.56 -15.16 6.52
N PRO A 93 -1.35 -15.79 5.64
CA PRO A 93 -2.45 -15.10 4.95
C PRO A 93 -3.33 -14.29 5.91
N GLY A 94 -3.66 -13.06 5.51
CA GLY A 94 -4.42 -12.10 6.29
C GLY A 94 -3.59 -11.21 7.22
N ASP A 95 -2.31 -11.53 7.44
CA ASP A 95 -1.44 -10.66 8.25
C ASP A 95 -1.24 -9.30 7.59
N LYS A 96 -1.11 -8.27 8.42
CA LYS A 96 -0.96 -6.89 7.98
C LYS A 96 0.51 -6.52 7.90
N VAL A 97 0.94 -5.97 6.77
CA VAL A 97 2.31 -5.54 6.54
C VAL A 97 2.33 -4.04 6.29
N ALA A 98 3.02 -3.29 7.14
CA ALA A 98 3.22 -1.85 6.93
C ALA A 98 4.15 -1.63 5.73
N LEU A 99 3.75 -0.77 4.80
CA LEU A 99 4.59 -0.32 3.69
C LEU A 99 5.04 1.11 3.97
N VAL A 100 6.30 1.25 4.36
CA VAL A 100 6.92 2.52 4.76
C VAL A 100 7.98 2.89 3.73
N TYR A 101 7.57 3.59 2.68
CA TYR A 101 8.45 3.98 1.59
C TYR A 101 8.42 5.50 1.38
N PRO A 102 9.52 6.10 0.93
CA PRO A 102 9.53 7.53 0.61
C PRO A 102 8.83 7.76 -0.74
N ASN A 103 8.18 8.91 -0.89
CA ASN A 103 7.44 9.26 -2.11
C ASN A 103 8.34 9.34 -3.37
N ASN A 104 9.66 9.42 -3.20
CA ASN A 104 10.63 9.41 -4.30
C ASN A 104 11.08 8.00 -4.73
N ASP A 105 10.61 6.91 -4.09
CA ASP A 105 10.85 5.53 -4.51
C ASP A 105 9.53 4.76 -4.73
N PRO A 106 8.73 5.15 -5.75
CA PRO A 106 7.45 4.52 -6.03
C PRO A 106 7.61 3.08 -6.55
N VAL A 107 8.79 2.73 -7.10
CA VAL A 107 9.05 1.38 -7.62
C VAL A 107 9.09 0.37 -6.48
N ALA A 108 9.86 0.65 -5.42
CA ALA A 108 9.95 -0.27 -4.28
C ALA A 108 8.61 -0.43 -3.58
N PHE A 109 7.86 0.67 -3.42
CA PHE A 109 6.51 0.66 -2.88
C PHE A 109 5.56 -0.24 -3.68
N LEU A 110 5.50 -0.08 -5.01
CA LEU A 110 4.61 -0.86 -5.87
C LEU A 110 4.96 -2.36 -5.86
N VAL A 111 6.26 -2.69 -5.87
CA VAL A 111 6.70 -4.09 -5.74
C VAL A 111 6.27 -4.67 -4.39
N ALA A 112 6.42 -3.90 -3.30
CA ALA A 112 6.00 -4.33 -1.97
C ALA A 112 4.48 -4.53 -1.87
N PHE A 113 3.72 -3.59 -2.41
CA PHE A 113 2.25 -3.65 -2.45
C PHE A 113 1.75 -4.91 -3.17
N TYR A 114 2.17 -5.13 -4.41
CA TYR A 114 1.74 -6.31 -5.15
C TYR A 114 2.33 -7.62 -4.61
N GLY A 115 3.54 -7.57 -4.04
CA GLY A 115 4.12 -8.72 -3.34
C GLY A 115 3.30 -9.15 -2.12
N CYS A 116 2.73 -8.20 -1.37
CA CYS A 116 1.81 -8.49 -0.28
C CYS A 116 0.52 -9.14 -0.79
N LEU A 117 -0.12 -8.55 -1.81
CA LEU A 117 -1.36 -9.12 -2.38
C LEU A 117 -1.14 -10.55 -2.90
N LEU A 118 -0.03 -10.80 -3.60
CA LEU A 118 0.32 -12.13 -4.10
C LEU A 118 0.67 -13.13 -2.99
N ALA A 119 1.01 -12.65 -1.81
CA ALA A 119 1.25 -13.47 -0.62
C ALA A 119 0.01 -13.57 0.29
N GLU A 120 -1.15 -13.10 -0.16
CA GLU A 120 -2.40 -13.04 0.62
C GLU A 120 -2.28 -12.19 1.90
N LEU A 121 -1.36 -11.22 1.91
CA LEU A 121 -1.14 -10.28 3.02
C LEU A 121 -1.91 -8.98 2.77
N VAL A 122 -2.19 -8.26 3.84
CA VAL A 122 -2.86 -6.95 3.78
C VAL A 122 -1.81 -5.84 3.80
N PRO A 123 -1.51 -5.18 2.67
CA PRO A 123 -0.59 -4.05 2.65
C PRO A 123 -1.23 -2.83 3.33
N VAL A 124 -0.55 -2.27 4.33
CA VAL A 124 -0.95 -1.05 5.04
C VAL A 124 0.01 0.07 4.63
N PRO A 125 -0.33 0.91 3.63
CA PRO A 125 0.51 2.02 3.24
C PRO A 125 0.60 3.04 4.37
N ILE A 126 1.82 3.38 4.79
CA ILE A 126 2.10 4.37 5.81
C ILE A 126 3.03 5.41 5.21
N GLU A 127 2.53 6.64 5.11
CA GLU A 127 3.36 7.76 4.71
C GLU A 127 4.30 8.13 5.85
N VAL A 128 5.59 8.21 5.54
CA VAL A 128 6.61 8.63 6.50
C VAL A 128 6.79 10.14 6.37
N PRO A 129 6.63 10.92 7.45
CA PRO A 129 7.03 12.32 7.44
C PRO A 129 8.52 12.40 7.13
N LEU A 130 8.85 13.04 6.00
CA LEU A 130 10.21 13.14 5.46
C LEU A 130 11.13 14.01 6.33
N THR A 131 10.57 14.74 7.32
CA THR A 131 11.34 15.56 8.24
C THR A 131 11.16 15.09 9.70
N ARG A 132 12.27 15.06 10.46
CA ARG A 132 12.24 14.81 11.93
C ARG A 132 11.41 15.85 12.70
N LYS A 133 11.02 16.96 12.07
CA LYS A 133 10.26 18.06 12.68
C LYS A 133 8.75 17.88 12.55
N ASP A 134 8.28 16.93 11.75
CA ASP A 134 6.87 16.65 11.62
C ASP A 134 6.39 15.76 12.78
N ALA A 135 5.35 16.21 13.48
CA ALA A 135 4.74 15.53 14.61
C ALA A 135 4.35 14.07 14.30
N GLY A 136 4.07 13.74 13.03
CA GLY A 136 3.77 12.38 12.59
C GLY A 136 4.92 11.38 12.77
N SER A 137 6.18 11.84 12.79
CA SER A 137 7.36 10.96 12.94
C SER A 137 7.44 10.35 14.34
N GLN A 138 6.91 11.05 15.35
CA GLN A 138 6.79 10.52 16.71
C GLN A 138 5.61 9.57 16.88
N GLN A 139 4.60 9.66 16.00
CA GLN A 139 3.36 8.87 16.07
C GLN A 139 3.39 7.59 15.24
N ILE A 140 4.43 7.37 14.43
CA ILE A 140 4.54 6.16 13.59
C ILE A 140 4.39 4.88 14.41
N GLY A 141 4.91 4.88 15.64
CA GLY A 141 4.76 3.75 16.55
C GLY A 141 3.33 3.47 16.95
N PHE A 142 2.59 4.53 17.29
CA PHE A 142 1.16 4.43 17.60
C PHE A 142 0.36 3.95 16.39
N LEU A 143 0.67 4.44 15.18
CA LEU A 143 0.00 4.01 13.95
C LEU A 143 0.26 2.53 13.66
N LEU A 144 1.52 2.08 13.73
CA LEU A 144 1.89 0.68 13.53
C LEU A 144 1.19 -0.23 14.54
N GLY A 145 1.17 0.16 15.82
CA GLY A 145 0.44 -0.55 16.87
C GLY A 145 -1.06 -0.62 16.59
N SER A 146 -1.69 0.53 16.26
CA SER A 146 -3.13 0.64 15.99
C SER A 146 -3.56 -0.12 14.74
N CYS A 147 -2.68 -0.23 13.74
CA CYS A 147 -2.95 -0.99 12.53
C CYS A 147 -2.73 -2.50 12.70
N CYS A 148 -2.22 -2.97 13.86
CA CYS A 148 -1.90 -4.37 14.13
C CYS A 148 -1.00 -5.00 13.05
N VAL A 149 0.04 -4.28 12.64
CA VAL A 149 0.97 -4.80 11.62
C VAL A 149 1.95 -5.79 12.23
N THR A 150 2.22 -6.88 11.52
CA THR A 150 3.16 -7.93 11.94
C THR A 150 4.60 -7.54 11.61
N VAL A 151 4.80 -6.95 10.43
CA VAL A 151 6.12 -6.54 9.91
C VAL A 151 5.98 -5.22 9.17
N ALA A 152 7.05 -4.41 9.16
CA ALA A 152 7.17 -3.22 8.31
C ALA A 152 8.21 -3.45 7.20
N MET A 153 7.80 -3.24 5.96
CA MET A 153 8.68 -3.18 4.80
C MET A 153 9.05 -1.74 4.51
N THR A 154 10.36 -1.48 4.36
CA THR A 154 10.89 -0.13 4.20
C THR A 154 12.12 -0.12 3.31
N SER A 155 12.49 1.05 2.78
CA SER A 155 13.81 1.28 2.19
C SER A 155 14.87 1.55 3.28
N ASP A 156 16.15 1.39 2.93
CA ASP A 156 17.28 1.73 3.80
C ASP A 156 17.25 3.20 4.26
N ALA A 157 16.77 4.09 3.39
CA ALA A 157 16.65 5.52 3.69
C ALA A 157 15.64 5.76 4.82
N CYS A 158 14.45 5.17 4.71
CA CYS A 158 13.41 5.27 5.72
C CYS A 158 13.81 4.52 7.01
N TYR A 159 14.48 3.37 6.90
CA TYR A 159 14.98 2.60 8.05
C TYR A 159 15.89 3.42 8.96
N LYS A 160 16.78 4.24 8.37
CA LYS A 160 17.67 5.15 9.14
C LYS A 160 16.92 6.29 9.84
N GLY A 161 15.74 6.65 9.34
CA GLY A 161 14.89 7.71 9.89
C GLY A 161 13.95 7.25 11.00
N LEU A 162 13.75 5.94 11.19
CA LEU A 162 12.85 5.40 12.20
C LEU A 162 13.35 5.67 13.63
N PRO A 163 12.44 5.88 14.61
CA PRO A 163 12.79 6.06 16.01
C PRO A 163 13.61 4.88 16.56
N LYS A 164 14.76 5.18 17.18
CA LYS A 164 15.67 4.19 17.77
C LYS A 164 15.71 4.29 19.29
N THR A 165 15.90 3.15 19.94
CA THR A 165 16.22 3.08 21.37
C THR A 165 17.60 3.71 21.64
N PRO A 166 17.94 4.02 22.90
CA PRO A 166 19.30 4.46 23.27
C PRO A 166 20.39 3.46 22.88
N THR A 167 20.06 2.18 22.70
CA THR A 167 20.97 1.11 22.24
C THR A 167 21.18 1.12 20.72
N GLY A 168 20.43 1.94 19.98
CA GLY A 168 20.52 2.05 18.52
C GLY A 168 19.63 1.09 17.74
N ASP A 169 18.89 0.22 18.44
CA ASP A 169 17.91 -0.68 17.85
C ASP A 169 16.64 0.09 17.45
N ILE A 170 15.90 -0.39 16.44
CA ILE A 170 14.60 0.19 16.11
C ILE A 170 13.66 -0.01 17.30
N SER A 171 12.99 1.06 17.71
CA SER A 171 12.01 1.01 18.79
C SER A 171 10.93 -0.02 18.43
N GLN A 172 10.80 -1.07 19.24
CA GLN A 172 9.66 -1.97 19.10
C GLN A 172 8.41 -1.22 19.54
N PHE A 173 7.47 -1.08 18.62
CA PHE A 173 6.21 -0.42 18.88
C PHE A 173 5.22 -1.46 19.39
N LYS A 174 4.82 -1.33 20.65
CA LYS A 174 3.71 -2.11 21.20
C LYS A 174 2.42 -1.40 20.82
N GLY A 175 1.58 -2.09 20.06
CA GLY A 175 0.14 -1.79 19.97
C GLY A 175 -0.58 -2.38 21.16
#